data_AF-A0A0E3Q356-F1
#
_entry.id   AF-A0A0E3Q356-F1
#
_cell.length_a   1.000
_cell.length_b   1.000
_cell.length_c   1.000
_cell.angle_alpha   90.00
_cell.angle_beta   90.00
_cell.angle_gamma   90.00
#
_symmetry.space_group_name_H-M   'P 1'
#
loop_
_entity.id
_entity.type
_entity.pdbx_description
1 polymer ?
#
loop_
_entity_poly.entity_id
_entity_poly.type
_entity_poly.pdbx_seq_one_letter_code
_entity_poly.pdbx_strand_id
1 'polypeptide(L)'
;MIGAIEGFGKDEYLQYFSKEKANIAVKISHPIKKTRISENLIDTKIAPMMSRIKTRTQIRFEVLKDVKYRIYFSHSSEEVYNKLYSMLKEHKSVYTLCLGLSEHIANYEFIGEMEAVSELSDSEREIHSVIPEKELIKISFEEGKEYFSETIPIEMLPNREVTEYGKILFEKNAKCILANVSNLWRLENGEGIVFM
;
A
#
# COMPACT_ATOMS: atom_id res chain seq x y z
N MET A 1 3.73 -4.90 -5.42
CA MET A 1 4.45 -3.86 -6.17
C MET A 1 5.96 -3.95 -5.97
N ILE A 2 6.46 -3.94 -4.73
CA ILE A 2 7.91 -4.03 -4.45
C ILE A 2 8.53 -5.29 -5.07
N GLY A 3 7.94 -6.47 -4.85
CA GLY A 3 8.41 -7.70 -5.51
C GLY A 3 8.33 -7.68 -7.04
N ALA A 4 7.48 -6.83 -7.66
CA ALA A 4 7.44 -6.68 -9.11
C ALA A 4 8.63 -5.86 -9.63
N ILE A 5 9.14 -4.92 -8.83
CA ILE A 5 10.39 -4.20 -9.12
C ILE A 5 11.54 -5.20 -9.11
N GLU A 6 11.68 -5.97 -8.03
CA GLU A 6 12.79 -6.93 -7.85
C GLU A 6 12.70 -8.21 -8.69
N GLY A 7 11.54 -8.48 -9.29
CA GLY A 7 11.31 -9.64 -10.14
C GLY A 7 10.96 -10.94 -9.41
N PHE A 8 10.53 -10.86 -8.15
CA PHE A 8 10.07 -12.04 -7.41
C PHE A 8 8.78 -12.61 -8.02
N GLY A 9 8.76 -13.93 -8.18
CA GLY A 9 7.62 -14.69 -8.62
C GLY A 9 6.44 -14.61 -7.66
N LYS A 10 5.24 -14.84 -8.19
CA LYS A 10 3.96 -14.78 -7.45
C LYS A 10 3.88 -15.75 -6.25
N ASP A 11 4.68 -16.81 -6.25
CA ASP A 11 4.66 -17.89 -5.26
C ASP A 11 5.79 -17.75 -4.21
N GLU A 12 6.74 -16.83 -4.43
CA GLU A 12 7.91 -16.66 -3.55
C GLU A 12 7.95 -15.29 -2.86
N TYR A 13 7.39 -14.23 -3.45
CA TYR A 13 7.57 -12.86 -2.96
C TYR A 13 7.12 -12.67 -1.49
N LEU A 14 6.06 -13.38 -1.05
CA LEU A 14 5.57 -13.30 0.33
C LEU A 14 6.59 -13.78 1.36
N GLN A 15 7.54 -14.64 0.98
CA GLN A 15 8.61 -15.10 1.88
C GLN A 15 9.64 -14.01 2.20
N TYR A 16 9.74 -13.00 1.32
CA TYR A 16 10.66 -11.88 1.48
C TYR A 16 10.00 -10.72 2.23
N PHE A 17 8.72 -10.44 1.99
CA PHE A 17 8.05 -9.26 2.56
C PHE A 17 7.09 -9.55 3.71
N SER A 18 7.37 -10.57 4.53
CA SER A 18 6.64 -10.75 5.80
C SER A 18 6.95 -9.60 6.76
N LYS A 19 6.07 -9.37 7.74
CA LYS A 19 6.23 -8.32 8.77
C LYS A 19 7.53 -8.41 9.56
N GLU A 20 8.04 -9.63 9.75
CA GLU A 20 9.31 -9.86 10.44
C GLU A 20 10.52 -9.36 9.64
N LYS A 21 10.39 -9.28 8.31
CA LYS A 21 11.49 -8.97 7.39
C LYS A 21 11.38 -7.59 6.76
N ALA A 22 10.17 -7.14 6.47
CA ALA A 22 9.90 -5.92 5.74
C ALA A 22 8.99 -4.99 6.53
N ASN A 23 9.44 -3.75 6.74
CA ASN A 23 8.60 -2.69 7.28
C ASN A 23 8.06 -1.85 6.14
N ILE A 24 6.74 -1.72 6.04
CA ILE A 24 6.07 -0.96 5.00
C ILE A 24 5.10 0.03 5.63
N ALA A 25 5.28 1.31 5.31
CA ALA A 25 4.33 2.37 5.65
C ALA A 25 3.85 3.05 4.36
N VAL A 26 2.61 3.51 4.36
CA VAL A 26 2.01 4.15 3.19
C VAL A 26 1.41 5.49 3.58
N LYS A 27 1.81 6.55 2.86
CA LYS A 27 1.20 7.88 2.93
C LYS A 27 0.32 8.11 1.72
N ILE A 28 -0.92 8.53 1.96
CA ILE A 28 -1.80 9.05 0.92
C ILE A 28 -1.28 10.45 0.55
N SER A 29 -0.93 10.65 -0.72
CA SER A 29 -0.36 11.92 -1.18
C SER A 29 -1.35 12.77 -1.97
N HIS A 30 -2.48 12.21 -2.39
CA HIS A 30 -3.56 12.89 -3.10
C HIS A 30 -4.92 12.47 -2.53
N PRO A 31 -5.94 13.36 -2.51
CA PRO A 31 -7.26 13.01 -2.03
C PRO A 31 -7.84 11.76 -2.70
N ILE A 32 -8.40 10.85 -1.91
CA ILE A 32 -9.03 9.63 -2.39
C ILE A 32 -10.35 9.96 -3.07
N LYS A 33 -10.39 9.71 -4.38
CA LYS A 33 -11.59 9.87 -5.22
C LYS A 33 -12.01 8.51 -5.73
N LYS A 34 -13.30 8.20 -5.59
CA LYS A 34 -13.91 6.99 -6.14
C LYS A 34 -14.71 7.34 -7.40
N THR A 35 -14.61 6.51 -8.42
CA THR A 35 -15.48 6.57 -9.60
C THR A 35 -15.95 5.18 -9.98
N ARG A 36 -17.02 5.10 -10.78
CA ARG A 36 -17.56 3.83 -11.26
C ARG A 36 -17.40 3.73 -12.76
N ILE A 37 -16.76 2.67 -13.22
CA ILE A 37 -16.57 2.37 -14.63
C ILE A 37 -17.34 1.09 -14.95
N SER A 38 -18.16 1.13 -15.99
CA SER A 38 -18.94 -0.03 -16.43
C SER A 38 -18.17 -0.74 -17.55
N GLU A 39 -17.85 -2.00 -17.33
CA GLU A 39 -17.08 -2.82 -18.27
C GLU A 39 -17.90 -4.00 -18.78
N ASN A 40 -17.73 -4.32 -20.06
CA ASN A 40 -18.39 -5.44 -20.73
C ASN A 40 -17.42 -6.62 -20.86
N LEU A 41 -17.30 -7.41 -19.79
CA LEU A 41 -16.36 -8.53 -19.74
C LEU A 41 -16.84 -9.70 -20.60
N ILE A 42 -15.88 -10.50 -21.06
CA ILE A 42 -16.15 -11.78 -21.70
C ILE A 42 -16.61 -12.78 -20.62
N ASP A 43 -17.70 -13.52 -20.88
CA ASP A 43 -18.18 -14.56 -19.98
C ASP A 43 -17.45 -15.89 -20.23
N THR A 44 -16.54 -16.24 -19.32
CA THR A 44 -15.69 -17.43 -19.41
C THR A 44 -16.24 -18.65 -18.67
N LYS A 45 -17.42 -18.56 -18.04
CA LYS A 45 -17.92 -19.64 -17.17
C LYS A 45 -18.37 -20.90 -17.92
N ILE A 46 -18.89 -20.73 -19.13
CA ILE A 46 -19.60 -21.80 -19.86
C ILE A 46 -18.83 -22.26 -21.11
N ALA A 47 -18.11 -21.36 -21.79
CA ALA A 47 -17.53 -21.69 -23.09
C ALA A 47 -16.17 -22.38 -22.96
N PRO A 48 -15.94 -23.49 -23.68
CA PRO A 48 -14.66 -24.21 -23.64
C PRO A 48 -13.53 -23.49 -24.38
N MET A 49 -13.84 -22.49 -25.23
CA MET A 49 -12.86 -21.71 -25.98
C MET A 49 -13.31 -20.25 -26.10
N MET A 50 -12.36 -19.32 -26.03
CA MET A 50 -12.60 -17.88 -26.10
C MET A 50 -13.37 -17.46 -27.35
N SER A 51 -13.06 -18.07 -28.51
CA SER A 51 -13.70 -17.78 -29.80
C SER A 51 -15.18 -18.17 -29.88
N ARG A 52 -15.66 -19.00 -28.95
CA ARG A 52 -17.05 -19.47 -28.91
C ARG A 52 -17.92 -18.70 -27.92
N ILE A 53 -17.36 -17.70 -27.24
CA ILE A 53 -18.09 -16.88 -26.28
C ILE A 53 -18.95 -15.87 -27.03
N LYS A 54 -20.27 -15.99 -26.85
CA LYS A 54 -21.28 -15.08 -27.40
C LYS A 54 -21.92 -14.18 -26.33
N THR A 55 -21.72 -14.50 -25.05
CA THR A 55 -22.29 -13.78 -23.92
C THR A 55 -21.28 -12.79 -23.32
N ARG A 56 -21.81 -11.75 -22.67
CA ARG A 56 -21.03 -10.72 -21.98
C ARG A 56 -21.56 -10.56 -20.56
N THR A 57 -20.66 -10.28 -19.62
CA THR A 57 -21.01 -9.91 -18.25
C THR A 57 -20.72 -8.43 -18.06
N GLN A 58 -21.76 -7.65 -17.82
CA GLN A 58 -21.61 -6.22 -17.54
C GLN A 58 -21.37 -6.02 -16.05
N ILE A 59 -20.21 -5.48 -15.68
CA ILE A 59 -19.84 -5.25 -14.29
C ILE A 59 -19.54 -3.76 -14.09
N ARG A 60 -20.07 -3.20 -13.00
CA ARG A 60 -19.70 -1.87 -12.54
C ARG A 60 -18.56 -2.00 -11.55
N PHE A 61 -17.35 -1.64 -11.97
CA PHE A 61 -16.18 -1.55 -11.11
C PHE A 61 -16.20 -0.24 -10.34
N GLU A 62 -15.93 -0.30 -9.04
CA GLU A 62 -15.53 0.86 -8.25
C GLU A 62 -14.01 0.97 -8.31
N VAL A 63 -13.50 2.09 -8.80
CA VAL A 63 -12.06 2.33 -8.96
C VAL A 63 -11.66 3.64 -8.30
N LEU A 64 -10.40 3.70 -7.87
CA LEU A 64 -9.80 4.93 -7.37
C LEU A 64 -9.26 5.76 -8.54
N LYS A 65 -9.45 7.07 -8.48
CA LYS A 65 -9.06 8.02 -9.53
C LYS A 65 -8.02 9.02 -9.01
N ASP A 66 -7.04 9.35 -9.85
CA ASP A 66 -5.98 10.34 -9.60
C ASP A 66 -5.20 10.07 -8.28
N VAL A 67 -4.96 8.79 -7.98
CA VAL A 67 -4.28 8.40 -6.73
C VAL A 67 -2.77 8.58 -6.83
N LYS A 68 -2.18 9.00 -5.72
CA LYS A 68 -0.74 9.04 -5.52
C LYS A 68 -0.43 8.60 -4.10
N TYR A 69 0.50 7.68 -3.97
CA TYR A 69 0.97 7.16 -2.69
C TYR A 69 2.45 7.41 -2.54
N ARG A 70 2.89 7.55 -1.29
CA ARG A 70 4.29 7.44 -0.92
C ARG A 70 4.45 6.18 -0.07
N ILE A 71 5.37 5.32 -0.49
CA ILE A 71 5.68 4.07 0.18
C ILE A 71 7.02 4.25 0.88
N TYR A 72 7.05 4.01 2.18
CA TYR A 72 8.27 3.91 2.96
C TYR A 72 8.56 2.44 3.16
N PHE A 73 9.81 2.05 2.96
CA PHE A 73 10.23 0.67 2.97
C PHE A 73 11.56 0.53 3.70
N SER A 74 11.64 -0.46 4.59
CA SER A 74 12.91 -0.97 5.10
C SER A 74 12.85 -2.50 5.15
N HIS A 75 14.02 -3.13 5.13
CA HIS A 75 14.12 -4.59 5.07
C HIS A 75 15.29 -5.09 5.91
N SER A 76 15.13 -6.23 6.57
CA SER A 76 16.16 -6.82 7.45
C SER A 76 17.32 -7.44 6.68
N SER A 77 17.07 -7.97 5.47
CA SER A 77 18.12 -8.41 4.54
C SER A 77 18.66 -7.23 3.73
N GLU A 78 19.96 -6.95 3.90
CA GLU A 78 20.71 -5.97 3.11
C GLU A 78 20.71 -6.31 1.60
N GLU A 79 20.68 -7.59 1.23
CA GLU A 79 20.67 -8.01 -0.17
C GLU A 79 19.42 -7.52 -0.89
N VAL A 80 18.24 -7.78 -0.30
CA VAL A 80 16.93 -7.34 -0.82
C VAL A 80 16.86 -5.81 -0.83
N TYR A 81 17.28 -5.18 0.26
CA TYR A 81 17.28 -3.72 0.37
C TYR A 81 18.13 -3.06 -0.73
N ASN A 82 19.39 -3.48 -0.87
CA ASN A 82 20.34 -2.91 -1.82
C ASN A 82 19.93 -3.16 -3.28
N LYS A 83 19.37 -4.35 -3.56
CA LYS A 83 18.82 -4.67 -4.88
C LYS A 83 17.67 -3.73 -5.22
N LEU A 84 16.67 -3.60 -4.35
CA LEU A 84 15.55 -2.70 -4.56
C LEU A 84 16.03 -1.25 -4.72
N TYR A 85 16.93 -0.79 -3.87
CA TYR A 85 17.50 0.56 -3.91
C TYR A 85 18.15 0.88 -5.25
N SER A 86 18.98 -0.02 -5.77
CA SER A 86 19.62 0.13 -7.09
C SER A 86 18.58 0.23 -8.21
N MET A 87 17.59 -0.67 -8.21
CA MET A 87 16.53 -0.67 -9.22
C MET A 87 15.68 0.61 -9.19
N LEU A 88 15.37 1.11 -7.99
CA LEU A 88 14.64 2.36 -7.80
C LEU A 88 15.43 3.56 -8.32
N LYS A 89 16.72 3.66 -7.98
CA LYS A 89 17.61 4.74 -8.47
C LYS A 89 17.75 4.75 -9.99
N GLU A 90 17.84 3.57 -10.59
CA GLU A 90 17.95 3.42 -12.05
C GLU A 90 16.59 3.47 -12.76
N HIS A 91 15.49 3.62 -12.02
CA HIS A 91 14.12 3.59 -12.53
C HIS A 91 13.82 2.34 -13.38
N LYS A 92 14.25 1.17 -12.89
CA LYS A 92 14.04 -0.14 -13.52
C LYS A 92 13.06 -1.00 -12.73
N SER A 93 12.25 -1.77 -13.43
CA SER A 93 11.44 -2.84 -12.85
C SER A 93 11.49 -4.09 -13.72
N VAL A 94 11.47 -5.27 -13.12
CA VAL A 94 11.41 -6.54 -13.88
C VAL A 94 10.02 -6.75 -14.48
N TYR A 95 8.97 -6.48 -13.70
CA TYR A 95 7.59 -6.56 -14.16
C TYR A 95 6.95 -5.15 -14.24
N THR A 96 5.89 -5.05 -15.03
CA THR A 96 5.06 -3.82 -15.08
C THR A 96 4.39 -3.63 -13.72
N LEU A 97 4.51 -2.42 -13.17
CA LEU A 97 3.86 -2.09 -11.92
C LEU A 97 2.39 -1.75 -12.17
N CYS A 98 1.52 -2.27 -11.32
CA CYS A 98 0.10 -1.94 -11.35
C CYS A 98 -0.44 -1.71 -9.93
N LEU A 99 -1.51 -0.91 -9.82
CA LEU A 99 -2.26 -0.68 -8.58
C LEU A 99 -3.43 -1.66 -8.50
N GLY A 100 -3.16 -2.84 -7.96
CA GLY A 100 -4.14 -3.91 -7.76
C GLY A 100 -4.29 -4.80 -8.99
N LEU A 101 -4.98 -4.34 -10.02
CA LEU A 101 -5.26 -5.09 -11.25
C LEU A 101 -4.28 -4.73 -12.38
N SER A 102 -4.06 -5.65 -13.33
CA SER A 102 -3.14 -5.46 -14.46
C SER A 102 -3.46 -4.23 -15.31
N GLU A 103 -4.73 -3.87 -15.41
CA GLU A 103 -5.26 -2.76 -16.20
C GLU A 103 -4.93 -1.39 -15.57
N HIS A 104 -4.55 -1.36 -14.29
CA HIS A 104 -4.23 -0.14 -13.55
C HIS A 104 -2.73 0.08 -13.48
N ILE A 105 -2.09 0.25 -14.64
CA ILE A 105 -0.64 0.47 -14.76
C ILE A 105 -0.22 1.69 -13.92
N ALA A 106 0.87 1.53 -13.18
CA ALA A 106 1.41 2.52 -12.27
C ALA A 106 2.78 3.00 -12.75
N ASN A 107 3.03 4.30 -12.59
CA ASN A 107 4.38 4.86 -12.64
C ASN A 107 4.89 5.09 -11.20
N TYR A 108 6.19 5.22 -11.03
CA TYR A 108 6.81 5.47 -9.73
C TYR A 108 8.00 6.43 -9.86
N GLU A 109 8.40 7.01 -8.75
CA GLU A 109 9.56 7.90 -8.66
C GLU A 109 10.29 7.59 -7.36
N PHE A 110 11.61 7.42 -7.43
CA PHE A 110 12.43 7.28 -6.24
C PHE A 110 12.68 8.65 -5.63
N ILE A 111 12.21 8.86 -4.40
CA ILE A 111 12.33 10.15 -3.70
C ILE A 111 13.68 10.28 -2.99
N GLY A 112 14.17 9.20 -2.40
CA GLY A 112 15.41 9.20 -1.63
C GLY A 112 15.41 8.16 -0.53
N GLU A 113 16.56 8.05 0.11
CA GLU A 113 16.79 7.32 1.35
C GLU A 113 16.87 8.33 2.49
N MET A 114 16.34 7.96 3.64
CA MET A 114 16.21 8.83 4.81
C MET A 114 16.42 7.99 6.06
N GLU A 115 17.10 8.54 7.06
CA GLU A 115 17.10 7.95 8.40
C GLU A 115 15.73 8.11 9.06
N ALA A 116 15.41 7.12 9.89
CA ALA A 116 14.19 7.09 10.68
C ALA A 116 14.56 6.74 12.12
N VAL A 117 14.03 7.50 13.08
CA VAL A 117 14.24 7.28 14.51
C VAL A 117 12.92 6.88 15.14
N SER A 118 12.92 5.79 15.90
CA SER A 118 11.76 5.40 16.70
C SER A 118 11.54 6.42 17.83
N GLU A 119 10.34 6.99 17.89
CA GLU A 119 9.91 7.95 18.91
C GLU A 119 8.84 7.27 19.77
N LEU A 120 9.14 7.03 21.05
CA LEU A 120 8.09 6.76 22.02
C LEU A 120 7.43 8.10 22.38
N SER A 121 6.14 8.24 22.13
CA SER A 121 5.41 9.46 22.47
C SER A 121 4.21 9.15 23.33
N ASP A 122 4.14 9.77 24.51
CA ASP A 122 2.92 9.79 25.34
C ASP A 122 1.95 10.90 24.89
N SER A 123 2.25 11.57 23.78
CA SER A 123 1.54 12.75 23.30
C SER A 123 1.08 12.60 21.85
N GLU A 124 0.11 13.41 21.46
CA GLU A 124 -0.38 13.45 20.08
C GLU A 124 0.67 14.08 19.16
N ARG A 125 0.89 13.44 18.01
CA ARG A 125 1.82 13.85 16.96
C ARG A 125 1.13 13.83 15.60
N GLU A 126 1.65 14.60 14.66
CA GLU A 126 1.20 14.55 13.28
C GLU A 126 1.73 13.29 12.58
N ILE A 127 0.80 12.41 12.23
CA ILE A 127 1.06 11.17 11.50
C ILE A 127 0.72 11.37 10.03
N HIS A 128 1.66 11.07 9.16
CA HIS A 128 1.59 11.31 7.72
C HIS A 128 1.27 10.03 6.94
N SER A 129 1.55 8.87 7.51
CA SER A 129 1.11 7.58 6.97
C SER A 129 -0.32 7.26 7.38
N VAL A 130 -0.87 6.21 6.78
CA VAL A 130 -2.01 5.48 7.35
C VAL A 130 -1.63 4.88 8.70
N ILE A 131 -2.62 4.66 9.57
CA ILE A 131 -2.42 4.20 10.94
C ILE A 131 -3.15 2.86 11.12
N PRO A 132 -2.44 1.75 11.38
CA PRO A 132 -3.08 0.53 11.85
C PRO A 132 -3.79 0.77 13.18
N GLU A 133 -5.05 0.35 13.31
CA GLU A 133 -5.85 0.54 14.53
C GLU A 133 -5.17 -0.08 15.76
N LYS A 134 -4.42 -1.17 15.58
CA LYS A 134 -3.62 -1.82 16.65
C LYS A 134 -2.55 -0.90 17.25
N GLU A 135 -2.06 0.06 16.48
CA GLU A 135 -1.02 1.01 16.92
C GLU A 135 -1.63 2.32 17.45
N LEU A 136 -2.94 2.50 17.33
CA LEU A 136 -3.62 3.73 17.71
C LEU A 136 -3.96 3.72 19.20
N ILE A 137 -3.35 4.63 19.97
CA ILE A 137 -3.68 4.84 21.38
C ILE A 137 -4.83 5.85 21.50
N LYS A 138 -4.73 6.97 20.79
CA LYS A 138 -5.73 8.04 20.79
C LYS A 138 -5.68 8.83 19.49
N ILE A 139 -6.84 9.20 18.95
CA ILE A 139 -6.95 10.10 17.79
C ILE A 139 -7.61 11.42 18.19
N SER A 140 -7.12 12.52 17.63
CA SER A 140 -7.76 13.83 17.67
C SER A 140 -8.43 14.13 16.33
N PHE A 141 -9.77 14.23 16.37
CA PHE A 141 -10.57 14.59 15.21
C PHE A 141 -10.58 16.11 15.03
N GLU A 142 -10.11 16.57 13.88
CA GLU A 142 -10.02 17.99 13.55
C GLU A 142 -11.12 18.39 12.56
N GLU A 143 -11.63 19.62 12.71
CA GLU A 143 -12.63 20.17 11.81
C GLU A 143 -12.09 20.28 10.36
N GLY A 144 -12.92 19.92 9.38
CA GLY A 144 -12.53 19.94 7.96
C GLY A 144 -11.59 18.81 7.51
N LYS A 145 -11.40 17.77 8.34
CA LYS A 145 -10.76 16.49 7.95
C LYS A 145 -11.82 15.38 7.86
N GLU A 146 -11.64 14.45 6.94
CA GLU A 146 -12.55 13.30 6.76
C GLU A 146 -11.80 11.99 7.01
N TYR A 147 -12.16 11.29 8.08
CA TYR A 147 -11.47 10.09 8.53
C TYR A 147 -12.23 8.83 8.11
N PHE A 148 -11.51 7.86 7.57
CA PHE A 148 -12.04 6.59 7.10
C PHE A 148 -11.20 5.44 7.62
N SER A 149 -11.82 4.27 7.70
CA SER A 149 -11.13 3.04 8.03
C SER A 149 -11.53 1.93 7.09
N GLU A 150 -10.56 1.12 6.67
CA GLU A 150 -10.79 -0.05 5.82
C GLU A 150 -10.07 -1.25 6.42
N THR A 151 -10.69 -2.43 6.35
CA THR A 151 -10.07 -3.69 6.79
C THR A 151 -9.38 -4.35 5.61
N ILE A 152 -8.06 -4.56 5.72
CA ILE A 152 -7.24 -5.17 4.67
C ILE A 152 -6.45 -6.36 5.22
N PRO A 153 -6.07 -7.33 4.36
CA PRO A 153 -5.08 -8.33 4.75
C PRO A 153 -3.73 -7.65 4.98
N ILE A 154 -3.12 -7.86 6.14
CA ILE A 154 -1.81 -7.30 6.48
C ILE A 154 -0.71 -8.37 6.38
N GLU A 155 -1.03 -9.63 6.70
CA GLU A 155 -0.07 -10.73 6.61
C GLU A 155 -0.71 -11.95 5.94
N MET A 156 0.08 -12.64 5.11
CA MET A 156 -0.37 -13.78 4.32
C MET A 156 0.73 -14.83 4.19
N LEU A 157 0.34 -16.10 4.25
CA LEU A 157 1.22 -17.20 3.91
C LEU A 157 1.47 -17.28 2.39
N PRO A 158 2.56 -17.93 1.93
CA PRO A 158 2.85 -18.10 0.50
C PRO A 158 1.73 -18.76 -0.32
N ASN A 159 0.89 -19.59 0.31
CA ASN A 159 -0.31 -20.18 -0.29
C ASN A 159 -1.49 -19.19 -0.42
N ARG A 160 -1.28 -17.91 -0.11
CA ARG A 160 -2.25 -16.81 -0.09
C ARG A 160 -3.37 -16.95 0.94
N GLU A 161 -3.14 -17.72 1.99
CA GLU A 161 -4.00 -17.73 3.16
C GLU A 161 -3.69 -16.51 4.03
N VAL A 162 -4.72 -15.73 4.36
CA VAL A 162 -4.57 -14.53 5.21
C VAL A 162 -4.47 -14.96 6.67
N THR A 163 -3.37 -14.61 7.33
CA THR A 163 -3.15 -14.90 8.75
C THR A 163 -3.56 -13.74 9.64
N GLU A 164 -3.54 -12.51 9.11
CA GLU A 164 -3.92 -11.32 9.86
C GLU A 164 -4.66 -10.31 8.97
N TYR A 165 -5.84 -9.89 9.42
CA TYR A 165 -6.53 -8.71 8.94
C TYR A 165 -6.29 -7.55 9.90
N GLY A 166 -6.09 -6.36 9.34
CA GLY A 166 -5.92 -5.13 10.12
C GLY A 166 -6.85 -4.05 9.61
N LYS A 167 -7.46 -3.33 10.55
CA LYS A 167 -8.22 -2.12 10.23
C LYS A 167 -7.25 -0.94 10.17
N ILE A 168 -7.23 -0.28 9.02
CA ILE A 168 -6.31 0.82 8.72
C ILE A 168 -7.11 2.13 8.68
N LEU A 169 -6.71 3.08 9.51
CA LEU A 169 -7.27 4.43 9.60
C LEU A 169 -6.48 5.38 8.70
N PHE A 170 -7.19 6.25 7.98
CA PHE A 170 -6.59 7.25 7.11
C PHE A 170 -7.49 8.48 6.96
N GLU A 171 -6.90 9.61 6.57
CA GLU A 171 -7.63 10.83 6.19
C GLU A 171 -7.76 10.89 4.66
N LYS A 172 -9.01 11.05 4.19
CA LYS A 172 -9.35 10.93 2.77
C LYS A 172 -8.71 12.01 1.90
N ASN A 173 -8.51 13.21 2.41
CA ASN A 173 -8.00 14.37 1.67
C ASN A 173 -6.46 14.51 1.72
N ALA A 174 -5.74 13.42 2.08
CA ALA A 174 -4.28 13.38 2.15
C ALA A 174 -3.66 14.33 3.19
N LYS A 175 -4.42 14.72 4.22
CA LYS A 175 -3.92 15.49 5.35
C LYS A 175 -3.30 14.56 6.40
N CYS A 176 -2.37 15.08 7.20
CA CYS A 176 -1.86 14.37 8.36
C CYS A 176 -2.98 14.16 9.40
N ILE A 177 -2.81 13.14 10.24
CA ILE A 177 -3.70 12.78 11.33
C ILE A 177 -3.00 13.13 12.64
N LEU A 178 -3.64 13.94 13.48
CA LEU A 178 -3.14 14.17 14.84
C LEU A 178 -3.55 12.99 15.72
N ALA A 179 -2.56 12.19 16.16
CA ALA A 179 -2.82 10.99 16.96
C ALA A 179 -1.64 10.65 17.88
N ASN A 180 -1.95 9.98 18.99
CA ASN A 180 -1.00 9.24 19.80
C ASN A 180 -0.98 7.78 19.33
N VAL A 181 0.20 7.26 19.02
CA VAL A 181 0.42 5.91 18.50
C VAL A 181 1.56 5.22 19.26
N SER A 182 1.49 3.90 19.40
CA SER A 182 2.50 3.09 20.12
C SER A 182 3.84 2.97 19.40
N ASN A 183 3.83 3.04 18.06
CA ASN A 183 5.02 2.78 17.24
C ASN A 183 5.21 3.89 16.19
N LEU A 184 5.66 5.06 16.65
CA LEU A 184 5.96 6.21 15.80
C LEU A 184 7.41 6.17 15.32
N TRP A 185 7.61 6.43 14.04
CA TRP A 185 8.91 6.68 13.43
C TRP A 185 8.97 8.09 12.89
N ARG A 186 9.99 8.85 13.29
CA ARG A 186 10.26 10.19 12.78
C ARG A 186 11.33 10.12 11.70
N LEU A 187 11.01 10.64 10.53
CA LEU A 187 11.95 10.79 9.42
C LEU A 187 12.73 12.11 9.52
N GLU A 188 13.90 12.16 8.89
CA GLU A 188 14.73 13.39 8.80
C GLU A 188 13.98 14.61 8.27
N ASN A 189 13.01 14.41 7.37
CA ASN A 189 12.19 15.48 6.79
C ASN A 189 11.06 15.96 7.73
N GLY A 190 10.98 15.43 8.96
CA GLY A 190 9.98 15.75 9.97
C GLY A 190 8.69 14.92 9.89
N GLU A 191 8.48 14.13 8.84
CA GLU A 191 7.29 13.29 8.71
C GLU A 191 7.27 12.20 9.80
N GLY A 192 6.12 12.06 10.45
CA GLY A 192 5.84 10.95 11.37
C GLY A 192 5.12 9.82 10.63
N ILE A 193 5.63 8.60 10.68
CA ILE A 193 5.04 7.43 10.02
C ILE A 193 4.86 6.26 10.99
N VAL A 194 3.96 5.35 10.63
CA VAL A 194 3.69 4.10 11.33
C VAL A 194 3.76 2.96 10.32
N PHE A 195 4.56 1.94 10.61
CA PHE A 195 4.64 0.73 9.80
C PHE A 195 3.44 -0.20 10.08
N MET A 196 2.98 -0.92 9.05
CA MET A 196 1.79 -1.81 9.11
C MET A 196 2.10 -3.24 9.56
#